data_AF-A0A101PD06-F1
#
_entry.id   AF-A0A101PD06-F1
#
_cell.length_a   1.000
_cell.length_b   1.000
_cell.length_c   1.000
_cell.angle_alpha   90.00
_cell.angle_beta   90.00
_cell.angle_gamma   90.00
#
_symmetry.space_group_name_H-M   'P 1'
#
loop_
_entity.id
_entity.type
_entity.pdbx_description
1 polymer ?
#
loop_
_entity_poly.entity_id
_entity_poly.type
_entity_poly.pdbx_seq_one_letter_code
_entity_poly.pdbx_strand_id
1 'polypeptide(L)'
;MQSAHTDARTTEQSASAHQPLFRPVPPSHLSTAVKEFLAAPASTPVPVLTDGRADLEGSIELASRLYDGTCPPAPLDHGVVLGGEELPDGLTDLLAPLARTWLAPQDLRGFGHELGGTLLVVGTYERLRLDPVRDLLQSTYRAAGLGLSFLSGRDPVSLLWNTAKQYARTRPSLTRLGLFTDTDRPGSTDRVRVYDDRDFERVDIQAEILDTAWRKVVFQGHGKDDSINLGEFTICGLNDTAPRDAGLLGPRCAYGLPCYKPEDKLVPLNEVTAAEVVLSACNSGPLSDLALYDPRYQILLNALDGPARTVVSAVSVHDSDRPENAAWMRAAAAGADSVDTLNASLAGSHPYPAFMRFGLPGEQAGPPPESSDHRPDALLLTAGTRLTALLTGELLPHNHPLRPRLAKLARKVDLWVARPTHSADQSEHEIRASLEADLQSLDHVVAEQVTENPETELMNYPAHFGDRSRLDERVDEVTCHCGRPAQRFTRRGLLPHVLDTVCVVCLRCGDVTFRVPDSPQLLAFAPDEVPAGGVLEVRAELTAARPGPVRLGLFVPTYLREDTVVEPAIVKVKGSDRTTRDVAFRVRFAEQTAPQAYYFTVFAVQDLAVSTARRHFGVVPRQG
;
A
#
# COMPACT_ATOMS: atom_id res chain seq x y z
N MET A 1 -64.81 2.75 50.02
CA MET A 1 -63.98 3.48 50.99
C MET A 1 -63.27 2.48 51.88
N GLN A 2 -62.00 2.19 51.63
CA GLN A 2 -60.98 2.06 52.67
C GLN A 2 -59.62 1.85 52.01
N SER A 3 -58.68 2.67 52.47
CA SER A 3 -57.30 2.83 52.04
C SER A 3 -56.48 1.61 52.45
N ALA A 4 -55.67 1.09 51.53
CA ALA A 4 -54.57 0.19 51.85
C ALA A 4 -53.26 0.94 51.59
N HIS A 5 -52.66 1.40 52.68
CA HIS A 5 -51.24 1.77 52.75
C HIS A 5 -50.41 0.49 52.58
N THR A 6 -49.50 0.48 51.63
CA THR A 6 -48.41 -0.49 51.58
C THR A 6 -47.08 0.28 51.68
N ASP A 7 -46.34 -0.06 52.72
CA ASP A 7 -45.04 0.46 53.09
C ASP A 7 -44.03 0.39 51.94
N ALA A 8 -43.40 1.53 51.64
CA ALA A 8 -42.15 1.59 50.91
C ALA A 8 -41.00 1.59 51.93
N ARG A 9 -40.47 0.40 52.25
CA ARG A 9 -39.16 0.27 52.88
C ARG A 9 -38.35 -0.86 52.27
N THR A 10 -37.15 -0.45 51.86
CA THR A 10 -35.90 -1.24 51.82
C THR A 10 -35.78 -2.33 50.76
N THR A 11 -35.36 -1.91 49.57
CA THR A 11 -34.39 -2.64 48.74
C THR A 11 -33.29 -1.68 48.27
N GLU A 12 -32.64 -1.03 49.23
CA GLU A 12 -31.26 -0.57 49.08
C GLU A 12 -30.40 -1.62 49.77
N GLN A 13 -29.95 -2.63 49.02
CA GLN A 13 -28.89 -3.52 49.47
C GLN A 13 -27.88 -3.71 48.33
N SER A 14 -26.73 -3.06 48.56
CA SER A 14 -25.40 -3.45 48.11
C SER A 14 -25.05 -3.20 46.64
N ALA A 15 -25.00 -1.93 46.24
CA ALA A 15 -23.91 -1.50 45.36
C ALA A 15 -22.60 -1.71 46.14
N SER A 16 -21.85 -2.79 45.88
CA SER A 16 -20.48 -2.86 46.37
C SER A 16 -19.76 -1.66 45.76
N ALA A 17 -19.28 -0.74 46.61
CA ALA A 17 -18.47 0.38 46.17
C ALA A 17 -17.24 -0.19 45.43
N HIS A 18 -17.31 -0.23 44.10
CA HIS A 18 -16.17 -0.58 43.28
C HIS A 18 -15.11 0.49 43.56
N GLN A 19 -14.01 0.06 44.18
CA GLN A 19 -12.88 0.93 44.45
C GLN A 19 -12.39 1.52 43.12
N PRO A 20 -12.16 2.85 43.05
CA PRO A 20 -11.76 3.48 41.79
C PRO A 20 -10.42 2.91 41.31
N LEU A 21 -10.29 2.66 40.00
CA LEU A 21 -9.09 2.07 39.40
C LEU A 21 -7.85 2.96 39.54
N PHE A 22 -8.04 4.26 39.35
CA PHE A 22 -7.00 5.29 39.51
C PHE A 22 -7.34 6.14 40.73
N ARG A 23 -6.31 6.50 41.50
CA ARG A 23 -6.46 7.32 42.70
C ARG A 23 -5.57 8.57 42.60
N PRO A 24 -6.17 9.77 42.50
CA PRO A 24 -5.42 11.02 42.68
C PRO A 24 -4.74 11.04 44.04
N VAL A 25 -3.44 11.36 44.06
CA VAL A 25 -2.64 11.54 45.27
C VAL A 25 -1.91 12.88 45.23
N PRO A 26 -1.62 13.50 46.39
CA PRO A 26 -0.79 14.71 46.41
C PRO A 26 0.67 14.37 46.07
N PRO A 27 1.45 15.30 45.50
CA PRO A 27 2.86 15.07 45.14
C PRO A 27 3.71 14.49 46.27
N SER A 28 3.51 14.96 47.51
CA SER A 28 4.25 14.49 48.70
C SER A 28 4.00 13.02 49.06
N HIS A 29 2.92 12.40 48.58
CA HIS A 29 2.58 11.00 48.87
C HIS A 29 2.79 10.06 47.69
N LEU A 30 3.21 10.58 46.52
CA LEU A 30 3.30 9.78 45.30
C LEU A 30 4.22 8.56 45.46
N SER A 31 5.45 8.74 45.96
CA SER A 31 6.40 7.63 46.12
C SER A 31 5.86 6.53 47.04
N THR A 32 5.25 6.90 48.17
CA THR A 32 4.64 5.92 49.10
C THR A 32 3.48 5.19 48.44
N ALA A 33 2.57 5.92 47.77
CA ALA A 33 1.41 5.32 47.11
C ALA A 33 1.82 4.38 45.96
N VAL A 34 2.88 4.72 45.21
CA VAL A 34 3.43 3.84 44.16
C VAL A 34 3.99 2.56 44.76
N LYS A 35 4.74 2.65 45.86
CA LYS A 35 5.26 1.46 46.56
C LYS A 35 4.13 0.56 47.08
N GLU A 36 3.08 1.15 47.64
CA GLU A 36 1.87 0.43 48.07
C GLU A 36 1.17 -0.26 46.89
N PHE A 37 1.06 0.43 45.76
CA PHE A 37 0.47 -0.13 44.55
C PHE A 37 1.29 -1.30 44.00
N LEU A 38 2.60 -1.12 43.82
CA LEU A 38 3.49 -2.14 43.27
C LEU A 38 3.60 -3.38 44.18
N ALA A 39 3.41 -3.21 45.50
CA ALA A 39 3.37 -4.33 46.45
C ALA A 39 2.07 -5.16 46.36
N ALA A 40 0.94 -4.53 45.97
CA ALA A 40 -0.37 -5.18 45.92
C ALA A 40 -1.26 -4.66 44.77
N PRO A 41 -0.84 -4.83 43.49
CA PRO A 41 -1.48 -4.16 42.35
C PRO A 41 -2.93 -4.60 42.11
N ALA A 42 -3.32 -5.79 42.57
CA ALA A 42 -4.68 -6.32 42.40
C ALA A 42 -5.72 -5.70 43.37
N SER A 43 -5.27 -5.07 44.47
CA SER A 43 -6.12 -4.55 45.54
C SER A 43 -5.93 -3.06 45.80
N THR A 44 -4.90 -2.46 45.21
CA THR A 44 -4.56 -1.05 45.40
C THR A 44 -4.79 -0.31 44.08
N PRO A 45 -5.51 0.82 44.08
CA PRO A 45 -5.65 1.68 42.90
C PRO A 45 -4.30 2.19 42.39
N VAL A 46 -4.20 2.42 41.09
CA VAL A 46 -3.00 3.02 40.50
C VAL A 46 -2.91 4.50 40.91
N PRO A 47 -1.84 4.94 41.60
CA PRO A 47 -1.71 6.33 42.03
C PRO A 47 -1.39 7.23 40.84
N VAL A 48 -2.05 8.38 40.79
CA VAL A 48 -1.88 9.38 39.73
C VAL A 48 -1.79 10.78 40.34
N LEU A 49 -1.13 11.70 39.66
CA LEU A 49 -1.12 13.13 40.02
C LEU A 49 -2.12 13.86 39.14
N THR A 50 -2.91 14.75 39.73
CA THR A 50 -3.73 15.71 38.98
C THR A 50 -3.22 17.14 39.19
N ASP A 51 -2.69 17.51 40.36
CA ASP A 51 -2.01 18.80 40.61
C ASP A 51 -2.68 20.04 39.97
N GLY A 52 -4.00 20.16 40.10
CA GLY A 52 -4.79 21.27 39.52
C GLY A 52 -5.15 21.13 38.03
N ARG A 53 -4.82 20.00 37.40
CA ARG A 53 -5.19 19.61 36.04
C ARG A 53 -6.59 18.98 36.01
N ALA A 54 -7.61 19.81 35.82
CA ALA A 54 -9.00 19.37 35.72
C ALA A 54 -9.26 18.45 34.51
N ASP A 55 -8.48 18.59 33.44
CA ASP A 55 -8.51 17.71 32.27
C ASP A 55 -8.10 16.27 32.60
N LEU A 56 -7.14 16.08 33.50
CA LEU A 56 -6.72 14.74 33.96
C LEU A 56 -7.75 14.12 34.91
N GLU A 57 -8.42 14.94 35.73
CA GLU A 57 -9.55 14.48 36.56
C GLU A 57 -10.70 13.96 35.70
N GLY A 58 -11.08 14.70 34.66
CA GLY A 58 -12.05 14.25 33.66
C GLY A 58 -11.59 12.98 32.94
N SER A 59 -10.31 12.89 32.58
CA SER A 59 -9.73 11.72 31.93
C SER A 59 -9.77 10.46 32.80
N ILE A 60 -9.62 10.58 34.12
CA ILE A 60 -9.79 9.47 35.07
C ILE A 60 -11.24 8.97 35.05
N GLU A 61 -12.23 9.88 34.99
CA GLU A 61 -13.63 9.50 34.87
C GLU A 61 -13.90 8.75 33.56
N LEU A 62 -13.42 9.25 32.43
CA LEU A 62 -13.56 8.58 31.14
C LEU A 62 -12.86 7.22 31.11
N ALA A 63 -11.68 7.11 31.72
CA ALA A 63 -10.95 5.85 31.85
C ALA A 63 -11.77 4.80 32.62
N SER A 64 -12.59 5.20 33.58
CA SER A 64 -13.51 4.30 34.28
C SER A 64 -14.58 3.67 33.38
N ARG A 65 -14.78 4.17 32.15
CA ARG A 65 -15.68 3.56 31.15
C ARG A 65 -14.98 2.49 30.32
N LEU A 66 -13.65 2.57 30.21
CA LEU A 66 -12.81 1.73 29.34
C LEU A 66 -12.16 0.55 30.07
N TYR A 67 -11.82 0.72 31.35
CA TYR A 67 -11.01 -0.23 32.11
C TYR A 67 -11.79 -0.80 33.32
N ASP A 68 -11.53 -2.05 33.69
CA ASP A 68 -12.23 -2.73 34.80
C ASP A 68 -11.32 -3.30 35.89
N GLY A 69 -10.01 -3.08 35.77
CA GLY A 69 -9.06 -3.61 36.73
C GLY A 69 -7.64 -3.25 36.35
N THR A 70 -6.72 -3.75 37.17
CA THR A 70 -5.28 -3.61 36.96
C THR A 70 -4.70 -4.90 36.40
N CYS A 71 -3.66 -4.77 35.58
CA CYS A 71 -2.87 -5.87 35.06
C CYS A 71 -1.43 -5.38 34.95
N PRO A 72 -0.45 -6.03 35.62
CA PRO A 72 0.95 -5.70 35.42
C PRO A 72 1.32 -5.93 33.95
N PRO A 73 1.81 -4.90 33.24
CA PRO A 73 2.16 -5.05 31.82
C PRO A 73 3.37 -5.98 31.67
N ALA A 74 3.44 -6.68 30.52
CA ALA A 74 4.62 -7.46 30.17
C ALA A 74 5.83 -6.52 29.96
N PRO A 75 6.97 -6.75 30.64
CA PRO A 75 8.13 -5.89 30.50
C PRO A 75 8.77 -6.05 29.12
N LEU A 76 9.17 -4.92 28.52
CA LEU A 76 10.04 -4.92 27.34
C LEU A 76 11.47 -5.33 27.72
N ASP A 77 12.29 -5.70 26.74
CA ASP A 77 13.65 -6.18 27.00
C ASP A 77 14.55 -5.06 27.56
N HIS A 78 14.40 -3.87 26.97
CA HIS A 78 15.19 -2.69 27.30
C HIS A 78 14.29 -1.47 27.55
N GLY A 79 14.74 -0.57 28.43
CA GLY A 79 14.11 0.72 28.69
C GLY A 79 15.16 1.82 28.81
N VAL A 80 14.81 3.05 28.46
CA VAL A 80 15.65 4.23 28.68
C VAL A 80 14.79 5.39 29.16
N VAL A 81 15.31 6.16 30.13
CA VAL A 81 14.66 7.39 30.60
C VAL A 81 15.51 8.58 30.14
N LEU A 82 14.89 9.49 29.38
CA LEU A 82 15.50 10.74 28.93
C LEU A 82 15.17 11.84 29.94
N GLY A 83 16.20 12.40 30.60
CA GLY A 83 16.03 13.44 31.62
C GLY A 83 15.43 12.90 32.94
N GLY A 84 15.84 11.69 33.35
CA GLY A 84 15.27 11.02 34.53
C GLY A 84 15.46 11.77 35.85
N GLU A 85 16.48 12.63 35.93
CA GLU A 85 16.76 13.50 37.07
C GLU A 85 15.69 14.57 37.32
N GLU A 86 14.83 14.86 36.34
CA GLU A 86 13.74 15.83 36.43
C GLU A 86 12.38 15.18 36.76
N LEU A 87 12.35 13.84 36.81
CA LEU A 87 11.13 13.10 37.09
C LEU A 87 10.90 12.91 38.60
N PRO A 88 9.65 12.95 39.08
CA PRO A 88 9.38 12.70 40.49
C PRO A 88 9.70 11.24 40.86
N ASP A 89 10.29 11.01 42.03
CA ASP A 89 10.77 9.68 42.47
C ASP A 89 9.74 8.55 42.30
N GLY A 90 8.46 8.81 42.59
CA GLY A 90 7.40 7.82 42.43
C GLY A 90 7.13 7.42 40.97
N LEU A 91 7.41 8.28 40.00
CA LEU A 91 7.30 7.93 38.58
C LEU A 91 8.42 6.95 38.17
N THR A 92 9.65 7.16 38.63
CA THR A 92 10.77 6.24 38.35
C THR A 92 10.49 4.84 38.91
N ASP A 93 9.95 4.77 40.13
CA ASP A 93 9.52 3.50 40.73
C ASP A 93 8.41 2.81 39.90
N LEU A 94 7.44 3.59 39.40
CA LEU A 94 6.34 3.07 38.57
C LEU A 94 6.81 2.63 37.17
N LEU A 95 7.87 3.24 36.64
CA LEU A 95 8.44 2.84 35.35
C LEU A 95 9.25 1.55 35.46
N ALA A 96 9.96 1.33 36.57
CA ALA A 96 10.93 0.24 36.70
C ALA A 96 10.43 -1.14 36.23
N PRO A 97 9.19 -1.58 36.51
CA PRO A 97 8.68 -2.88 36.06
C PRO A 97 8.39 -2.99 34.56
N LEU A 98 8.40 -1.89 33.80
CA LEU A 98 8.02 -1.87 32.38
C LEU A 98 9.13 -2.35 31.44
N ALA A 99 10.36 -2.48 31.93
CA ALA A 99 11.48 -3.01 31.18
C ALA A 99 12.36 -3.90 32.05
N ARG A 100 12.96 -4.95 31.45
CA ARG A 100 13.85 -5.88 32.16
C ARG A 100 15.21 -5.25 32.46
N THR A 101 15.72 -4.44 31.54
CA THR A 101 17.03 -3.78 31.65
C THR A 101 16.89 -2.30 31.32
N TRP A 102 17.38 -1.42 32.19
CA TRP A 102 17.39 0.02 31.95
C TRP A 102 18.77 0.46 31.46
N LEU A 103 18.79 1.05 30.26
CA LEU A 103 19.97 1.59 29.58
C LEU A 103 20.18 3.05 29.98
N ALA A 104 21.43 3.51 29.90
CA ALA A 104 21.72 4.94 29.98
C ALA A 104 21.46 5.61 28.61
N PRO A 105 21.10 6.90 28.55
CA PRO A 105 20.77 7.58 27.29
C PRO A 105 21.86 7.49 26.21
N GLN A 106 23.14 7.49 26.60
CA GLN A 106 24.26 7.35 25.66
C GLN A 106 24.33 5.99 24.96
N ASP A 107 23.74 4.94 25.55
CA ASP A 107 23.77 3.58 25.03
C ASP A 107 22.70 3.33 23.95
N LEU A 108 21.78 4.30 23.74
CA LEU A 108 20.73 4.22 22.73
C LEU A 108 21.24 3.97 21.32
N ARG A 109 22.44 4.49 21.00
CA ARG A 109 23.06 4.34 19.68
C ARG A 109 23.45 2.89 19.36
N GLY A 110 23.64 2.05 20.38
CA GLY A 110 23.94 0.62 20.23
C GLY A 110 22.71 -0.24 19.92
N PHE A 111 21.49 0.30 20.08
CA PHE A 111 20.27 -0.47 19.88
C PHE A 111 19.98 -0.74 18.39
N GLY A 112 19.71 -2.01 18.07
CA GLY A 112 19.57 -2.52 16.70
C GLY A 112 20.89 -2.93 16.04
N HIS A 113 22.03 -2.55 16.63
CA HIS A 113 23.37 -2.97 16.18
C HIS A 113 23.99 -4.01 17.10
N GLU A 114 24.01 -3.73 18.40
CA GLU A 114 24.61 -4.56 19.46
C GLU A 114 23.54 -5.19 20.37
N LEU A 115 22.43 -4.47 20.56
CA LEU A 115 21.29 -4.89 21.36
C LEU A 115 20.09 -5.17 20.46
N GLY A 116 19.30 -6.19 20.79
CA GLY A 116 18.10 -6.59 20.05
C GLY A 116 16.84 -6.61 20.92
N GLY A 117 15.71 -7.05 20.35
CA GLY A 117 14.45 -7.17 21.07
C GLY A 117 13.65 -5.88 21.10
N THR A 118 12.99 -5.62 22.23
CA THR A 118 12.05 -4.49 22.41
C THR A 118 12.64 -3.38 23.28
N LEU A 119 12.40 -2.13 22.90
CA LEU A 119 12.86 -0.93 23.61
C LEU A 119 11.70 -0.01 23.97
N LEU A 120 11.66 0.40 25.24
CA LEU A 120 10.83 1.48 25.76
C LEU A 120 11.65 2.77 25.89
N VAL A 121 11.23 3.83 25.20
CA VAL A 121 11.80 5.18 25.38
C VAL A 121 10.84 6.02 26.19
N VAL A 122 11.30 6.54 27.33
CA VAL A 122 10.50 7.34 28.26
C VAL A 122 11.08 8.74 28.40
N GLY A 123 10.23 9.76 28.36
CA GLY A 123 10.63 11.13 28.66
C GLY A 123 9.47 12.11 28.47
N THR A 124 9.57 13.28 29.10
CA THR A 124 8.67 14.39 28.78
C THR A 124 8.82 14.77 27.31
N TYR A 125 7.79 15.37 26.73
CA TYR A 125 7.76 15.69 25.30
C TYR A 125 8.98 16.49 24.85
N GLU A 126 9.41 17.47 25.64
CA GLU A 126 10.60 18.31 25.37
C GLU A 126 11.91 17.51 25.19
N ARG A 127 11.98 16.31 25.80
CA ARG A 127 13.13 15.40 25.72
C ARG A 127 13.04 14.44 24.53
N LEU A 128 11.85 14.24 23.96
CA LEU A 128 11.65 13.48 22.73
C LEU A 128 11.97 14.37 21.53
N ARG A 129 13.24 14.36 21.14
CA ARG A 129 13.79 15.10 19.98
C ARG A 129 14.19 14.14 18.87
N LEU A 130 14.33 14.66 17.64
CA LEU A 130 14.71 13.85 16.50
C LEU A 130 16.12 13.28 16.63
N ASP A 131 17.10 14.10 16.99
CA ASP A 131 18.51 13.68 17.00
C ASP A 131 18.78 12.41 17.85
N PRO A 132 18.26 12.28 19.08
CA PRO A 132 18.44 11.06 19.88
C PRO A 132 17.70 9.82 19.35
N VAL A 133 16.62 10.01 18.58
CA VAL A 133 15.65 8.94 18.24
C VAL A 133 15.71 8.55 16.75
N ARG A 134 16.29 9.38 15.89
CA ARG A 134 16.34 9.15 14.43
C ARG A 134 17.01 7.84 14.06
N ASP A 135 18.21 7.61 14.55
CA ASP A 135 19.00 6.43 14.18
C ASP A 135 18.30 5.15 14.67
N LEU A 136 17.65 5.23 15.83
CA LEU A 136 16.83 4.17 16.42
C LEU A 136 15.60 3.85 15.55
N LEU A 137 14.88 4.86 15.04
CA LEU A 137 13.73 4.66 14.16
C LEU A 137 14.14 3.98 12.85
N GLN A 138 15.27 4.39 12.29
CA GLN A 138 15.78 3.84 11.04
C GLN A 138 16.28 2.39 11.22
N SER A 139 16.98 2.10 12.33
CA SER A 139 17.51 0.76 12.59
C SER A 139 16.43 -0.27 12.90
N THR A 140 15.29 0.17 13.46
CA THR A 140 14.21 -0.73 13.91
C THR A 140 13.13 -1.00 12.88
N TYR A 141 12.81 -0.04 12.00
CA TYR A 141 11.62 -0.08 11.11
C TYR A 141 11.46 -1.35 10.24
N ARG A 142 12.56 -1.94 9.75
CA ARG A 142 12.52 -3.14 8.88
C ARG A 142 13.28 -4.33 9.48
N ALA A 143 13.79 -4.19 10.70
CA ALA A 143 14.55 -5.24 11.35
C ALA A 143 13.60 -6.20 12.07
N ALA A 144 13.55 -7.44 11.59
CA ALA A 144 12.74 -8.46 12.23
C ALA A 144 13.15 -8.66 13.70
N GLY A 145 12.17 -8.66 14.61
CA GLY A 145 12.40 -8.87 16.03
C GLY A 145 12.83 -7.62 16.81
N LEU A 146 12.92 -6.44 16.16
CA LEU A 146 13.07 -5.17 16.86
C LEU A 146 11.73 -4.47 17.02
N GLY A 147 11.47 -3.91 18.21
CA GLY A 147 10.23 -3.20 18.50
C GLY A 147 10.48 -1.95 19.34
N LEU A 148 9.85 -0.83 18.96
CA LEU A 148 10.00 0.44 19.63
C LEU A 148 8.67 0.93 20.20
N SER A 149 8.68 1.37 21.46
CA SER A 149 7.53 1.97 22.13
C SER A 149 7.95 3.21 22.90
N PHE A 150 7.06 4.18 22.99
CA PHE A 150 7.31 5.45 23.67
C PHE A 150 6.34 5.64 24.83
N LEU A 151 6.80 6.24 25.92
CA LEU A 151 5.95 6.86 26.93
C LEU A 151 6.35 8.32 27.06
N SER A 152 5.37 9.20 26.83
CA SER A 152 5.56 10.64 26.91
C SER A 152 4.37 11.35 27.53
N GLY A 153 4.55 12.64 27.77
CA GLY A 153 3.54 13.58 28.20
C GLY A 153 4.09 15.00 28.09
N ARG A 154 3.20 16.00 28.03
CA ARG A 154 3.60 17.41 27.95
C ARG A 154 4.50 17.85 29.12
N ASP A 155 4.29 17.24 30.28
CA ASP A 155 4.98 17.50 31.54
C ASP A 155 5.05 16.18 32.36
N PRO A 156 5.74 16.16 33.52
CA PRO A 156 5.85 14.96 34.35
C PRO A 156 4.51 14.40 34.86
N VAL A 157 3.49 15.24 35.06
CA VAL A 157 2.15 14.82 35.52
C VAL A 157 1.46 14.02 34.41
N SER A 158 1.53 14.53 33.19
CA SER A 158 0.96 13.90 32.00
C SER A 158 1.70 12.62 31.62
N LEU A 159 3.02 12.60 31.79
CA LEU A 159 3.82 11.38 31.64
C LEU A 159 3.45 10.32 32.68
N LEU A 160 3.28 10.71 33.95
CA LEU A 160 2.82 9.80 34.99
C LEU A 160 1.43 9.24 34.68
N TRP A 161 0.51 10.08 34.19
CA TRP A 161 -0.81 9.61 33.74
C TRP A 161 -0.69 8.58 32.61
N ASN A 162 0.12 8.87 31.59
CA ASN A 162 0.37 7.94 30.50
C ASN A 162 0.97 6.60 30.96
N THR A 163 1.93 6.65 31.90
CA THR A 163 2.52 5.46 32.54
C THR A 163 1.49 4.68 33.35
N ALA A 164 0.68 5.36 34.18
CA ALA A 164 -0.34 4.73 35.02
C ALA A 164 -1.37 3.96 34.18
N LYS A 165 -1.80 4.50 33.03
CA LYS A 165 -2.71 3.82 32.10
C LYS A 165 -2.17 2.48 31.60
N GLN A 166 -0.86 2.28 31.55
CA GLN A 166 -0.27 1.01 31.10
C GLN A 166 -0.57 -0.17 32.04
N TYR A 167 -0.91 0.11 33.31
CA TYR A 167 -1.35 -0.89 34.28
C TYR A 167 -2.84 -1.21 34.19
N ALA A 168 -3.61 -0.52 33.35
CA ALA A 168 -5.04 -0.72 33.26
C ALA A 168 -5.40 -1.88 32.32
N ARG A 169 -6.34 -2.72 32.76
CA ARG A 169 -6.94 -3.79 31.94
C ARG A 169 -8.17 -3.27 31.23
N THR A 170 -8.13 -3.31 29.90
CA THR A 170 -9.27 -2.98 29.04
C THR A 170 -10.44 -3.93 29.32
N ARG A 171 -11.64 -3.37 29.44
CA ARG A 171 -12.88 -4.12 29.61
C ARG A 171 -13.10 -5.12 28.47
N PRO A 172 -13.39 -6.41 28.74
CA PRO A 172 -13.71 -7.38 27.69
C PRO A 172 -14.93 -7.00 26.84
N SER A 173 -15.89 -6.24 27.42
CA SER A 173 -17.08 -5.75 26.72
C SER A 173 -16.80 -4.61 25.74
N LEU A 174 -15.62 -3.99 25.78
CA LEU A 174 -15.22 -2.92 24.88
C LEU A 174 -14.78 -3.50 23.53
N THR A 175 -15.71 -3.55 22.57
CA THR A 175 -15.49 -4.22 21.28
C THR A 175 -15.60 -3.31 20.06
N ARG A 176 -16.12 -2.08 20.22
CA ARG A 176 -16.39 -1.18 19.09
C ARG A 176 -15.09 -0.70 18.43
N LEU A 177 -15.04 -0.78 17.11
CA LEU A 177 -13.96 -0.28 16.27
C LEU A 177 -14.51 0.79 15.32
N GLY A 178 -13.79 1.91 15.17
CA GLY A 178 -14.22 3.04 14.35
C GLY A 178 -13.13 3.53 13.40
N LEU A 179 -13.50 3.88 12.17
CA LEU A 179 -12.69 4.60 11.20
C LEU A 179 -13.47 5.83 10.75
N PHE A 180 -12.91 7.01 10.99
CA PHE A 180 -13.43 8.28 10.48
C PHE A 180 -12.42 8.82 9.47
N THR A 181 -12.84 9.01 8.22
CA THR A 181 -11.95 9.42 7.14
C THR A 181 -12.54 10.48 6.21
N ASP A 182 -11.78 11.53 5.91
CA ASP A 182 -12.15 12.55 4.90
C ASP A 182 -11.45 12.32 3.56
N THR A 183 -10.56 11.33 3.49
CA THR A 183 -9.65 11.13 2.35
C THR A 183 -9.91 9.84 1.59
N ASP A 184 -10.77 8.97 2.12
CA ASP A 184 -11.10 7.68 1.53
C ASP A 184 -12.58 7.32 1.75
N ARG A 185 -13.07 6.32 1.03
CA ARG A 185 -14.42 5.74 1.13
C ARG A 185 -14.32 4.21 1.13
N PRO A 186 -13.72 3.61 2.17
CA PRO A 186 -13.53 2.17 2.19
C PRO A 186 -14.86 1.44 2.33
N GLY A 187 -14.92 0.20 1.82
CA GLY A 187 -16.10 -0.64 1.98
C GLY A 187 -16.42 -0.89 3.46
N SER A 188 -17.71 -0.88 3.80
CA SER A 188 -18.17 -1.19 5.15
C SER A 188 -17.83 -2.63 5.55
N THR A 189 -17.51 -2.85 6.82
CA THR A 189 -17.36 -4.19 7.39
C THR A 189 -18.28 -4.36 8.60
N ASP A 190 -18.72 -5.58 8.90
CA ASP A 190 -19.59 -5.83 10.06
C ASP A 190 -18.91 -5.55 11.41
N ARG A 191 -17.58 -5.43 11.44
CA ARG A 191 -16.77 -5.29 12.65
C ARG A 191 -16.25 -3.88 12.90
N VAL A 192 -16.13 -3.05 11.87
CA VAL A 192 -15.61 -1.68 11.96
C VAL A 192 -16.66 -0.72 11.43
N ARG A 193 -17.05 0.26 12.27
CA ARG A 193 -17.89 1.37 11.84
C ARG A 193 -17.05 2.33 11.03
N VAL A 194 -17.46 2.58 9.79
CA VAL A 194 -16.79 3.52 8.89
C VAL A 194 -17.69 4.73 8.75
N TYR A 195 -17.11 5.91 8.95
CA TYR A 195 -17.73 7.20 8.64
C TYR A 195 -16.82 7.94 7.67
N ASP A 196 -17.34 8.24 6.48
CA ASP A 196 -16.60 9.00 5.47
C ASP A 196 -17.24 10.35 5.17
N ASP A 197 -16.68 11.07 4.19
CA ASP A 197 -17.15 12.39 3.77
C ASP A 197 -18.67 12.46 3.48
N ARG A 198 -19.31 11.34 3.09
CA ARG A 198 -20.76 11.27 2.84
C ARG A 198 -21.59 11.26 4.12
N ASP A 199 -21.02 10.76 5.21
CA ASP A 199 -21.69 10.66 6.51
C ASP A 199 -21.58 11.96 7.30
N PHE A 200 -20.51 12.72 7.10
CA PHE A 200 -20.25 13.97 7.81
C PHE A 200 -21.33 15.04 7.56
N GLU A 201 -22.04 14.98 6.43
CA GLU A 201 -23.16 15.89 6.15
C GLU A 201 -24.50 15.45 6.78
N ARG A 202 -24.58 14.23 7.33
CA ARG A 202 -25.85 13.56 7.65
C ARG A 202 -25.94 13.08 9.09
N VAL A 203 -24.80 12.82 9.71
CA VAL A 203 -24.67 12.27 11.05
C VAL A 203 -24.01 13.30 11.95
N ASP A 204 -24.43 13.37 13.19
CA ASP A 204 -23.70 14.11 14.21
C ASP A 204 -22.43 13.33 14.60
N ILE A 205 -21.35 13.60 13.87
CA ILE A 205 -20.07 12.91 14.03
C ILE A 205 -19.41 13.26 15.36
N GLN A 206 -19.58 14.50 15.83
CA GLN A 206 -19.08 14.92 17.14
C GLN A 206 -19.72 14.05 18.24
N ALA A 207 -21.04 13.91 18.24
CA ALA A 207 -21.74 13.06 19.18
C ALA A 207 -21.33 11.59 19.05
N GLU A 208 -21.25 11.03 17.83
CA GLU A 208 -20.84 9.64 17.64
C GLU A 208 -19.43 9.37 18.20
N ILE A 209 -18.49 10.31 18.03
CA ILE A 209 -17.13 10.19 18.56
C ILE A 209 -17.11 10.28 20.09
N LEU A 210 -17.76 11.29 20.67
CA LEU A 210 -17.70 11.59 22.11
C LEU A 210 -18.56 10.65 22.96
N ASP A 211 -19.73 10.23 22.47
CA ASP A 211 -20.68 9.39 23.23
C ASP A 211 -20.37 7.89 23.12
N THR A 212 -19.49 7.49 22.22
CA THR A 212 -19.12 6.09 22.03
C THR A 212 -17.84 5.73 22.78
N ALA A 213 -17.88 4.63 23.53
CA ALA A 213 -16.70 3.98 24.05
C ALA A 213 -16.06 3.06 22.99
N TRP A 214 -14.86 3.42 22.53
CA TRP A 214 -14.13 2.72 21.46
C TRP A 214 -13.04 1.81 22.02
N ARG A 215 -12.96 0.59 21.48
CA ARG A 215 -11.78 -0.25 21.68
C ARG A 215 -10.59 0.32 20.92
N LYS A 216 -10.80 0.64 19.64
CA LYS A 216 -9.83 1.32 18.77
C LYS A 216 -10.58 2.29 17.85
N VAL A 217 -10.03 3.47 17.64
CA VAL A 217 -10.58 4.45 16.70
C VAL A 217 -9.47 5.09 15.86
N VAL A 218 -9.69 5.21 14.55
CA VAL A 218 -8.82 5.95 13.63
C VAL A 218 -9.50 7.24 13.23
N PHE A 219 -8.73 8.33 13.29
CA PHE A 219 -9.06 9.60 12.65
C PHE A 219 -8.07 9.82 11.51
N GLN A 220 -8.57 9.78 10.28
CA GLN A 220 -7.79 10.02 9.07
C GLN A 220 -8.29 11.27 8.35
N GLY A 221 -7.39 12.20 8.07
CA GLY A 221 -7.76 13.40 7.36
C GLY A 221 -6.58 14.33 7.14
N HIS A 222 -6.85 15.44 6.46
CA HIS A 222 -5.88 16.51 6.35
C HIS A 222 -5.76 17.28 7.67
N GLY A 223 -4.55 17.62 8.06
CA GLY A 223 -4.30 18.21 9.37
C GLY A 223 -2.90 18.78 9.51
N LYS A 224 -2.62 19.21 10.74
CA LYS A 224 -1.30 19.59 11.23
C LYS A 224 -1.11 18.98 12.62
N ASP A 225 -0.08 19.39 13.33
CA ASP A 225 0.18 18.98 14.70
C ASP A 225 -0.89 19.45 15.70
N ASP A 226 -1.77 20.39 15.35
CA ASP A 226 -2.88 20.85 16.21
C ASP A 226 -4.25 20.23 15.92
N SER A 227 -4.44 19.60 14.76
CA SER A 227 -5.78 19.20 14.32
C SER A 227 -5.80 18.15 13.21
N ILE A 228 -6.89 17.36 13.18
CA ILE A 228 -7.26 16.49 12.05
C ILE A 228 -8.67 16.89 11.60
N ASN A 229 -8.83 17.18 10.31
CA ASN A 229 -10.11 17.58 9.74
C ASN A 229 -10.87 16.37 9.19
N LEU A 230 -12.16 16.33 9.52
CA LEU A 230 -13.14 15.32 9.09
C LEU A 230 -14.31 16.06 8.44
N GLY A 231 -14.09 16.57 7.22
CA GLY A 231 -15.02 17.49 6.56
C GLY A 231 -15.19 18.79 7.34
N GLU A 232 -16.38 19.00 7.91
CA GLU A 232 -16.69 20.15 8.75
C GLU A 232 -16.41 19.95 10.24
N PHE A 233 -16.18 18.71 10.69
CA PHE A 233 -15.74 18.39 12.04
C PHE A 233 -14.21 18.46 12.13
N THR A 234 -13.69 18.74 13.32
CA THR A 234 -12.23 18.79 13.54
C THR A 234 -11.88 18.17 14.88
N ILE A 235 -11.04 17.12 14.84
CA ILE A 235 -10.36 16.62 16.03
C ILE A 235 -9.35 17.69 16.45
N CYS A 236 -9.45 18.17 17.69
CA CYS A 236 -8.73 19.34 18.18
C CYS A 236 -7.71 18.95 19.24
N GLY A 237 -6.48 19.47 19.11
CA GLY A 237 -5.41 19.30 20.09
C GLY A 237 -5.34 20.35 21.18
N LEU A 238 -6.26 21.33 21.20
CA LEU A 238 -6.31 22.36 22.25
C LEU A 238 -6.55 21.72 23.63
N ASN A 239 -5.61 21.92 24.55
CA ASN A 239 -5.82 21.67 25.97
C ASN A 239 -5.95 23.01 26.71
N ASP A 240 -7.15 23.31 27.24
CA ASP A 240 -7.41 24.59 27.89
C ASP A 240 -6.73 24.75 29.25
N THR A 241 -6.36 23.65 29.90
CA THR A 241 -5.67 23.67 31.18
C THR A 241 -4.17 23.86 31.05
N ALA A 242 -3.61 23.56 29.87
CA ALA A 242 -2.18 23.70 29.62
C ALA A 242 -1.80 25.19 29.47
N PRO A 243 -0.73 25.65 30.14
CA PRO A 243 -0.27 27.02 29.99
C PRO A 243 0.22 27.27 28.56
N ARG A 244 0.07 28.51 28.10
CA ARG A 244 0.60 28.96 26.82
C ARG A 244 2.02 29.47 27.00
N ASP A 245 2.97 29.02 26.18
CA ASP A 245 4.30 29.60 26.06
C ASP A 245 4.31 30.70 24.99
N ALA A 246 4.32 31.97 25.40
CA ALA A 246 4.32 33.10 24.47
C ALA A 246 5.50 33.13 23.48
N GLY A 247 6.58 32.39 23.73
CA GLY A 247 7.74 32.26 22.84
C GLY A 247 7.55 31.31 21.66
N LEU A 248 6.55 30.41 21.72
CA LEU A 248 6.28 29.42 20.68
C LEU A 248 5.14 29.88 19.75
N LEU A 249 5.04 29.32 18.55
CA LEU A 249 3.92 29.59 17.65
C LEU A 249 2.64 28.91 18.14
N GLY A 250 1.48 29.46 17.78
CA GLY A 250 0.19 28.81 18.01
C GLY A 250 -0.76 28.96 16.82
N PRO A 251 -1.90 28.25 16.82
CA PRO A 251 -2.96 28.44 15.84
C PRO A 251 -3.71 29.77 16.08
N ARG A 252 -4.71 30.09 15.23
CA ARG A 252 -5.44 31.37 15.29
C ARG A 252 -6.02 31.70 16.67
N CYS A 253 -6.58 30.70 17.35
CA CYS A 253 -7.14 30.86 18.69
C CYS A 253 -6.10 31.25 19.74
N ALA A 254 -4.82 30.92 19.54
CA ALA A 254 -3.72 31.35 20.42
C ALA A 254 -3.53 32.87 20.45
N TYR A 255 -4.05 33.57 19.44
CA TYR A 255 -3.96 35.02 19.28
C TYR A 255 -5.32 35.73 19.49
N GLY A 256 -6.29 35.05 20.10
CA GLY A 256 -7.63 35.60 20.35
C GLY A 256 -8.50 35.75 19.10
N LEU A 257 -8.12 35.08 17.99
CA LEU A 257 -8.91 35.06 16.76
C LEU A 257 -9.79 33.79 16.73
N PRO A 258 -10.98 33.84 16.09
CA PRO A 258 -11.84 32.67 15.99
C PRO A 258 -11.16 31.54 15.21
N CYS A 259 -11.61 30.31 15.48
CA CYS A 259 -11.17 29.13 14.75
C CYS A 259 -11.44 29.29 13.23
N TYR A 260 -10.62 28.66 12.40
CA TYR A 260 -10.86 28.62 10.96
C TYR A 260 -11.92 27.57 10.56
N LYS A 261 -12.32 26.73 11.51
CA LYS A 261 -13.36 25.70 11.41
C LYS A 261 -14.54 26.05 12.33
N PRO A 262 -15.74 25.48 12.11
CA PRO A 262 -16.88 25.68 13.01
C PRO A 262 -16.55 25.24 14.44
N GLU A 263 -16.68 26.15 15.40
CA GLU A 263 -16.31 25.91 16.80
C GLU A 263 -17.26 24.92 17.50
N ASP A 264 -18.51 24.86 17.06
CA ASP A 264 -19.52 23.90 17.51
C ASP A 264 -19.25 22.47 17.04
N LYS A 265 -18.32 22.26 16.09
CA LYS A 265 -17.96 20.94 15.53
C LYS A 265 -16.54 20.48 15.89
N LEU A 266 -15.93 21.14 16.88
CA LEU A 266 -14.65 20.74 17.43
C LEU A 266 -14.81 19.54 18.37
N VAL A 267 -13.95 18.55 18.23
CA VAL A 267 -13.89 17.37 19.10
C VAL A 267 -12.58 17.46 19.90
N PRO A 268 -12.61 17.82 21.19
CA PRO A 268 -11.42 17.79 22.04
C PRO A 268 -10.92 16.35 22.17
N LEU A 269 -9.69 16.08 21.74
CA LEU A 269 -9.24 14.69 21.62
C LEU A 269 -9.10 13.98 22.98
N ASN A 270 -8.76 14.71 24.04
CA ASN A 270 -8.67 14.21 25.41
C ASN A 270 -10.02 13.76 25.98
N GLU A 271 -11.13 14.17 25.37
CA GLU A 271 -12.48 13.76 25.76
C GLU A 271 -12.98 12.50 25.02
N VAL A 272 -12.23 12.03 24.01
CA VAL A 272 -12.60 10.83 23.25
C VAL A 272 -12.42 9.58 24.12
N THR A 273 -13.51 8.86 24.37
CA THR A 273 -13.52 7.65 25.18
C THR A 273 -13.01 6.45 24.36
N ALA A 274 -11.70 6.33 24.17
CA ALA A 274 -11.09 5.25 23.40
C ALA A 274 -9.91 4.60 24.15
N ALA A 275 -9.78 3.27 24.10
CA ALA A 275 -8.61 2.58 24.68
C ALA A 275 -7.35 2.73 23.79
N GLU A 276 -7.54 2.77 22.47
CA GLU A 276 -6.51 3.06 21.48
C GLU A 276 -7.01 4.11 20.48
N VAL A 277 -6.21 5.15 20.24
CA VAL A 277 -6.48 6.20 19.24
C VAL A 277 -5.38 6.18 18.19
N VAL A 278 -5.77 6.19 16.92
CA VAL A 278 -4.86 6.30 15.78
C VAL A 278 -5.08 7.64 15.09
N LEU A 279 -4.02 8.45 15.06
CA LEU A 279 -3.97 9.75 14.42
C LEU A 279 -3.27 9.60 13.07
N SER A 280 -4.07 9.48 12.01
CA SER A 280 -3.64 9.26 10.62
C SER A 280 -3.73 10.57 9.83
N ALA A 281 -2.92 11.54 10.25
CA ALA A 281 -2.68 12.77 9.52
C ALA A 281 -1.18 13.10 9.57
N CYS A 282 -0.66 13.69 8.48
CA CYS A 282 0.72 14.11 8.41
C CYS A 282 1.09 15.00 9.61
N ASN A 283 2.19 14.65 10.29
CA ASN A 283 2.67 15.38 11.47
C ASN A 283 1.62 15.51 12.59
N SER A 284 0.79 14.50 12.82
CA SER A 284 -0.15 14.46 13.95
C SER A 284 0.54 14.25 15.31
N GLY A 285 1.80 13.81 15.31
CA GLY A 285 2.59 13.65 16.53
C GLY A 285 4.07 13.90 16.29
N PRO A 286 4.46 15.12 15.87
CA PRO A 286 5.86 15.43 15.62
C PRO A 286 6.65 15.33 16.92
N LEU A 287 7.95 15.06 16.82
CA LEU A 287 8.87 15.20 17.95
C LEU A 287 9.00 16.68 18.35
N SER A 288 9.43 16.96 19.58
CA SER A 288 9.37 18.33 20.14
C SER A 288 10.12 19.39 19.37
N ASP A 289 11.24 19.02 18.76
CA ASP A 289 12.07 19.88 17.91
C ASP A 289 11.56 19.99 16.46
N LEU A 290 10.55 19.21 16.10
CA LEU A 290 9.88 19.22 14.79
C LEU A 290 8.47 19.84 14.83
N ALA A 291 7.94 20.07 16.03
CA ALA A 291 6.63 20.68 16.21
C ALA A 291 6.58 22.09 15.65
N LEU A 292 5.46 22.40 15.00
CA LEU A 292 5.17 23.75 14.53
C LEU A 292 4.58 24.59 15.66
N TYR A 293 3.66 24.00 16.43
CA TYR A 293 2.90 24.70 17.46
C TYR A 293 3.28 24.28 18.88
N ASP A 294 3.01 25.21 19.78
CA ASP A 294 3.13 25.05 21.22
C ASP A 294 2.43 23.78 21.73
N PRO A 295 3.04 23.06 22.69
CA PRO A 295 2.49 21.85 23.32
C PRO A 295 1.02 21.94 23.75
N ARG A 296 0.52 23.13 24.11
CA ARG A 296 -0.89 23.40 24.45
C ARG A 296 -1.86 22.99 23.33
N TYR A 297 -1.45 23.11 22.07
CA TYR A 297 -2.33 22.87 20.93
C TYR A 297 -2.09 21.52 20.26
N GLN A 298 -1.06 20.77 20.68
CA GLN A 298 -0.66 19.56 19.98
C GLN A 298 -1.63 18.40 20.21
N ILE A 299 -2.10 17.81 19.11
CA ILE A 299 -3.09 16.74 19.13
C ILE A 299 -2.56 15.46 19.76
N LEU A 300 -1.31 15.06 19.50
CA LEU A 300 -0.67 13.95 20.21
C LEU A 300 -0.70 14.16 21.72
N LEU A 301 -0.26 15.31 22.22
CA LEU A 301 -0.19 15.57 23.66
C LEU A 301 -1.57 15.61 24.30
N ASN A 302 -2.55 16.18 23.61
CA ASN A 302 -3.94 16.15 24.02
C ASN A 302 -4.48 14.70 24.13
N ALA A 303 -4.14 13.84 23.16
CA ALA A 303 -4.48 12.40 23.22
C ALA A 303 -3.84 11.69 24.44
N LEU A 304 -2.59 12.02 24.75
CA LEU A 304 -1.86 11.44 25.89
C LEU A 304 -2.43 11.90 27.23
N ASP A 305 -2.95 13.13 27.31
CA ASP A 305 -3.69 13.64 28.46
C ASP A 305 -5.04 12.91 28.65
N GLY A 306 -5.66 12.43 27.56
CA GLY A 306 -6.92 11.70 27.56
C GLY A 306 -6.89 10.27 28.13
N PRO A 307 -7.99 9.50 28.02
CA PRO A 307 -8.11 8.18 28.64
C PRO A 307 -7.44 7.04 27.84
N ALA A 308 -6.94 7.32 26.63
CA ALA A 308 -6.31 6.32 25.77
C ALA A 308 -5.02 5.77 26.38
N ARG A 309 -4.95 4.43 26.51
CA ARG A 309 -3.73 3.74 26.96
C ARG A 309 -2.68 3.70 25.86
N THR A 310 -3.12 3.65 24.60
CA THR A 310 -2.25 3.61 23.44
C THR A 310 -2.66 4.70 22.45
N VAL A 311 -1.70 5.53 22.06
CA VAL A 311 -1.87 6.50 20.96
C VAL A 311 -0.90 6.14 19.86
N VAL A 312 -1.42 5.98 18.65
CA VAL A 312 -0.64 5.75 17.44
C VAL A 312 -0.66 7.04 16.65
N SER A 313 0.51 7.59 16.33
CA SER A 313 0.57 8.89 15.68
C SER A 313 1.59 8.89 14.56
N ALA A 314 1.28 9.62 13.49
CA ALA A 314 2.24 9.87 12.43
C ALA A 314 3.17 11.03 12.81
N VAL A 315 4.48 10.76 12.86
CA VAL A 315 5.50 11.74 13.27
C VAL A 315 5.97 12.59 12.10
N SER A 316 5.78 12.09 10.89
CA SER A 316 6.13 12.75 9.64
C SER A 316 4.96 12.68 8.66
N VAL A 317 5.23 13.11 7.43
CA VAL A 317 4.39 12.85 6.26
C VAL A 317 4.25 11.34 6.04
N HIS A 318 3.04 10.92 5.69
CA HIS A 318 2.74 9.57 5.25
C HIS A 318 1.71 9.63 4.14
N ASP A 319 1.76 8.64 3.25
CA ASP A 319 0.82 8.53 2.12
C ASP A 319 -0.24 7.46 2.45
N SER A 320 -0.82 7.50 3.65
CA SER A 320 -1.89 6.52 3.97
C SER A 320 -3.14 6.83 3.17
N ASP A 321 -3.65 5.80 2.50
CA ASP A 321 -4.85 5.84 1.68
C ASP A 321 -5.65 4.54 1.91
N ARG A 322 -6.49 4.15 0.97
CA ARG A 322 -7.32 2.95 1.01
C ARG A 322 -6.60 1.67 1.43
N PRO A 323 -5.38 1.35 0.95
CA PRO A 323 -4.69 0.12 1.38
C PRO A 323 -4.42 0.07 2.89
N GLU A 324 -4.00 1.19 3.46
CA GLU A 324 -3.69 1.32 4.89
C GLU A 324 -4.97 1.23 5.74
N ASN A 325 -6.06 1.86 5.30
CA ASN A 325 -7.37 1.73 5.95
C ASN A 325 -7.87 0.29 5.92
N ALA A 326 -7.82 -0.35 4.76
CA ALA A 326 -8.27 -1.73 4.61
C ALA A 326 -7.41 -2.70 5.44
N ALA A 327 -6.09 -2.50 5.48
CA ALA A 327 -5.17 -3.27 6.31
C ALA A 327 -5.46 -3.07 7.80
N TRP A 328 -5.62 -1.82 8.25
CA TRP A 328 -5.92 -1.50 9.63
C TRP A 328 -7.27 -2.09 10.07
N MET A 329 -8.33 -1.96 9.27
CA MET A 329 -9.65 -2.51 9.62
C MET A 329 -9.59 -4.03 9.82
N ARG A 330 -8.88 -4.76 8.95
CA ARG A 330 -8.67 -6.21 9.09
C ARG A 330 -7.86 -6.54 10.34
N ALA A 331 -6.78 -5.81 10.59
CA ALA A 331 -5.90 -6.00 11.74
C ALA A 331 -6.63 -5.71 13.06
N ALA A 332 -7.35 -4.58 13.15
CA ALA A 332 -8.12 -4.19 14.31
C ALA A 332 -9.19 -5.24 14.66
N ALA A 333 -9.89 -5.77 13.65
CA ALA A 333 -10.86 -6.84 13.81
C ALA A 333 -10.25 -8.19 14.26
N ALA A 334 -8.96 -8.41 14.00
CA ALA A 334 -8.19 -9.57 14.45
C ALA A 334 -7.47 -9.32 15.79
N GLY A 335 -7.51 -8.09 16.32
CA GLY A 335 -6.79 -7.70 17.53
C GLY A 335 -5.29 -7.45 17.35
N ALA A 336 -4.83 -7.30 16.11
CA ALA A 336 -3.42 -7.03 15.80
C ALA A 336 -3.02 -5.57 16.13
N ASP A 337 -1.71 -5.33 16.16
CA ASP A 337 -1.12 -4.04 16.48
C ASP A 337 -1.25 -3.05 15.31
N SER A 338 -1.72 -1.84 15.61
CA SER A 338 -1.99 -0.81 14.60
C SER A 338 -0.72 -0.21 14.01
N VAL A 339 0.34 -0.02 14.81
CA VAL A 339 1.62 0.54 14.34
C VAL A 339 2.29 -0.43 13.38
N ASP A 340 2.39 -1.69 13.77
CA ASP A 340 3.05 -2.71 12.95
C ASP A 340 2.28 -2.91 11.64
N THR A 341 0.94 -2.91 11.69
CA THR A 341 0.09 -3.01 10.49
C THR A 341 0.27 -1.82 9.55
N LEU A 342 0.14 -0.60 10.06
CA LEU A 342 0.19 0.61 9.22
C LEU A 342 1.58 0.80 8.59
N ASN A 343 2.63 0.57 9.37
CA ASN A 343 4.01 0.66 8.89
C ASN A 343 4.33 -0.46 7.88
N ALA A 344 3.83 -1.68 8.07
CA ALA A 344 3.99 -2.75 7.08
C ALA A 344 3.24 -2.44 5.77
N SER A 345 2.03 -1.86 5.82
CA SER A 345 1.29 -1.46 4.61
C SER A 345 1.98 -0.31 3.86
N LEU A 346 2.65 0.58 4.57
CA LEU A 346 3.38 1.70 3.95
C LEU A 346 4.80 1.36 3.50
N ALA A 347 5.28 0.15 3.75
CA ALA A 347 6.67 -0.24 3.49
C ALA A 347 7.08 -0.08 2.02
N GLY A 348 6.15 -0.27 1.07
CA GLY A 348 6.37 -0.05 -0.36
C GLY A 348 6.41 1.42 -0.78
N SER A 349 6.01 2.36 0.09
CA SER A 349 5.94 3.80 -0.23
C SER A 349 6.88 4.65 0.62
N HIS A 350 7.20 4.22 1.85
CA HIS A 350 8.05 4.97 2.77
C HIS A 350 9.29 4.17 3.18
N PRO A 351 10.50 4.76 3.08
CA PRO A 351 11.73 4.13 3.55
C PRO A 351 11.95 4.27 5.07
N TYR A 352 11.02 4.88 5.80
CA TYR A 352 11.05 5.15 7.25
C TYR A 352 9.70 4.79 7.91
N PRO A 353 9.66 4.59 9.25
CA PRO A 353 8.39 4.33 9.94
C PRO A 353 7.55 5.61 9.95
N ALA A 354 6.33 5.51 9.42
CA ALA A 354 5.38 6.62 9.39
C ALA A 354 4.73 6.82 10.77
N PHE A 355 4.37 5.71 11.43
CA PHE A 355 3.64 5.70 12.70
C PHE A 355 4.51 5.27 13.87
N MET A 356 4.32 5.92 15.01
CA MET A 356 4.94 5.55 16.30
C MET A 356 3.89 5.14 17.32
N ARG A 357 4.29 4.24 18.23
CA ARG A 357 3.47 3.80 19.37
C ARG A 357 3.79 4.61 20.61
N PHE A 358 2.80 5.32 21.16
CA PHE A 358 2.86 5.89 22.50
C PHE A 358 2.00 5.05 23.45
N GLY A 359 2.64 4.20 24.24
CA GLY A 359 2.03 3.13 25.04
C GLY A 359 2.75 1.80 24.82
N LEU A 360 2.45 0.79 25.65
CA LEU A 360 3.03 -0.55 25.54
C LEU A 360 2.26 -1.43 24.54
N PRO A 361 2.93 -2.38 23.87
CA PRO A 361 2.25 -3.35 23.01
C PRO A 361 1.29 -4.23 23.84
N GLY A 362 0.18 -4.65 23.24
CA GLY A 362 -0.76 -5.56 23.90
C GLY A 362 -0.23 -6.98 24.05
N GLU A 363 -0.66 -7.71 25.09
CA GLU A 363 -0.23 -9.09 25.39
C GLU A 363 -0.50 -10.12 24.27
N GLN A 364 -1.40 -9.82 23.34
CA GLN A 364 -1.79 -10.67 22.22
C GLN A 364 -1.29 -10.16 20.86
N ALA A 365 -0.25 -9.32 20.83
CA ALA A 365 0.36 -8.92 19.57
C ALA A 365 0.90 -10.18 18.86
N GLY A 366 0.23 -10.58 17.77
CA GLY A 366 0.73 -11.60 16.86
C GLY A 366 2.03 -11.15 16.20
N PRO A 367 2.68 -12.02 15.39
CA PRO A 367 3.84 -11.60 14.63
C PRO A 367 3.50 -10.37 13.77
N PRO A 368 4.45 -9.43 13.60
CA PRO A 368 4.22 -8.27 12.75
C PRO A 368 3.89 -8.74 11.33
N PRO A 369 2.94 -8.07 10.64
CA PRO A 369 2.57 -8.45 9.29
C PRO A 369 3.75 -8.28 8.33
N GLU A 370 3.76 -9.10 7.28
CA GLU A 370 4.72 -8.91 6.19
C GLU A 370 4.54 -7.53 5.55
N SER A 371 5.66 -6.88 5.24
CA SER A 371 5.66 -5.62 4.51
C SER A 371 4.99 -5.79 3.16
N SER A 372 3.98 -4.96 2.87
CA SER A 372 3.37 -4.99 1.54
C SER A 372 4.29 -4.30 0.55
N ASP A 373 4.74 -5.06 -0.45
CA ASP A 373 5.45 -4.49 -1.59
C ASP A 373 4.47 -4.23 -2.73
N HIS A 374 4.54 -3.03 -3.30
CA HIS A 374 3.72 -2.68 -4.45
C HIS A 374 4.39 -3.22 -5.72
N ARG A 375 4.04 -4.45 -6.09
CA ARG A 375 4.62 -5.16 -7.24
C ARG A 375 3.54 -5.63 -8.20
N PRO A 376 3.09 -4.76 -9.13
CA PRO A 376 2.14 -5.16 -10.17
C PRO A 376 2.62 -6.36 -11.00
N ASP A 377 1.68 -7.19 -11.45
CA ASP A 377 1.95 -8.36 -12.28
C ASP A 377 2.79 -7.99 -13.53
N ALA A 378 3.80 -8.80 -13.85
CA ALA A 378 4.70 -8.55 -14.97
C ALA A 378 3.96 -8.41 -16.33
N LEU A 379 2.86 -9.15 -16.54
CA LEU A 379 2.04 -9.03 -17.75
C LEU A 379 1.36 -7.66 -17.82
N LEU A 380 0.93 -7.10 -16.69
CA LEU A 380 0.32 -5.77 -16.62
C LEU A 380 1.32 -4.70 -17.04
N LEU A 381 2.55 -4.77 -16.54
CA LEU A 381 3.62 -3.83 -16.89
C LEU A 381 4.02 -3.95 -18.37
N THR A 382 4.16 -5.18 -18.88
CA THR A 382 4.46 -5.42 -20.31
C THR A 382 3.33 -4.90 -21.21
N ALA A 383 2.07 -5.13 -20.85
CA ALA A 383 0.93 -4.59 -21.59
C ALA A 383 0.92 -3.05 -21.58
N GLY A 384 1.17 -2.42 -20.43
CA GLY A 384 1.28 -0.96 -20.30
C GLY A 384 2.38 -0.36 -21.18
N THR A 385 3.54 -1.02 -21.24
CA THR A 385 4.67 -0.61 -22.09
C THR A 385 4.31 -0.68 -23.57
N ARG A 386 3.67 -1.77 -24.01
CA ARG A 386 3.23 -1.96 -25.41
C ARG A 386 2.12 -0.98 -25.79
N LEU A 387 1.14 -0.75 -24.91
CA LEU A 387 0.08 0.24 -25.11
C LEU A 387 0.67 1.65 -25.28
N THR A 388 1.65 2.01 -24.46
CA THR A 388 2.36 3.29 -24.56
C THR A 388 3.06 3.43 -25.90
N ALA A 389 3.78 2.40 -26.35
CA ALA A 389 4.44 2.42 -27.66
C ALA A 389 3.45 2.52 -28.83
N LEU A 390 2.34 1.79 -28.79
CA LEU A 390 1.31 1.80 -29.84
C LEU A 390 0.54 3.12 -29.90
N LEU A 391 0.28 3.77 -28.76
CA LEU A 391 -0.51 5.00 -28.68
C LEU A 391 0.35 6.27 -28.84
N THR A 392 1.51 6.31 -28.21
CA THR A 392 2.37 7.50 -28.11
C THR A 392 3.54 7.44 -29.09
N GLY A 393 3.99 6.24 -29.47
CA GLY A 393 5.15 6.08 -30.33
C GLY A 393 4.93 6.40 -31.81
N GLU A 394 3.79 6.99 -32.20
CA GLU A 394 3.43 7.35 -33.58
C GLU A 394 3.42 6.20 -34.60
N LEU A 395 3.58 4.94 -34.17
CA LEU A 395 3.44 3.78 -35.05
C LEU A 395 2.02 3.75 -35.66
N LEU A 396 1.00 4.02 -34.84
CA LEU A 396 -0.39 4.08 -35.29
C LEU A 396 -0.82 5.55 -35.48
N PRO A 397 -1.29 5.94 -36.68
CA PRO A 397 -1.76 7.31 -36.92
C PRO A 397 -2.98 7.63 -36.06
N HIS A 398 -3.24 8.90 -35.77
CA HIS A 398 -4.29 9.32 -34.81
C HIS A 398 -5.70 8.79 -35.14
N ASN A 399 -6.02 8.59 -36.41
CA ASN A 399 -7.29 8.07 -36.90
C ASN A 399 -7.32 6.53 -37.03
N HIS A 400 -6.28 5.82 -36.61
CA HIS A 400 -6.21 4.36 -36.73
C HIS A 400 -7.33 3.67 -35.93
N PRO A 401 -8.06 2.69 -36.51
CA PRO A 401 -9.27 2.10 -35.92
C PRO A 401 -9.04 1.37 -34.59
N LEU A 402 -7.82 0.91 -34.30
CA LEU A 402 -7.48 0.27 -33.01
C LEU A 402 -7.37 1.26 -31.84
N ARG A 403 -7.05 2.53 -32.09
CA ARG A 403 -6.68 3.48 -31.03
C ARG A 403 -7.75 3.64 -29.94
N PRO A 404 -9.07 3.71 -30.24
CA PRO A 404 -10.09 3.80 -29.20
C PRO A 404 -10.08 2.60 -28.22
N ARG A 405 -9.87 1.39 -28.73
CA ARG A 405 -9.84 0.17 -27.91
C ARG A 405 -8.56 0.09 -27.10
N LEU A 406 -7.42 0.43 -27.69
CA LEU A 406 -6.12 0.51 -26.99
C LEU A 406 -6.15 1.56 -25.89
N ALA A 407 -6.69 2.76 -26.16
CA ALA A 407 -6.80 3.82 -25.16
C ALA A 407 -7.73 3.43 -23.99
N LYS A 408 -8.79 2.66 -24.25
CA LYS A 408 -9.64 2.10 -23.19
C LYS A 408 -8.86 1.14 -22.28
N LEU A 409 -8.08 0.23 -22.85
CA LEU A 409 -7.25 -0.68 -22.05
C LEU A 409 -6.13 0.09 -21.33
N ALA A 410 -5.49 1.06 -21.97
CA ALA A 410 -4.44 1.88 -21.34
C ALA A 410 -4.93 2.58 -20.07
N ARG A 411 -6.15 3.15 -20.08
CA ARG A 411 -6.77 3.71 -18.87
C ARG A 411 -7.01 2.68 -17.77
N LYS A 412 -7.39 1.44 -18.12
CA LYS A 412 -7.54 0.36 -17.13
C LYS A 412 -6.19 -0.04 -16.54
N VAL A 413 -5.16 -0.19 -17.38
CA VAL A 413 -3.81 -0.54 -16.95
C VAL A 413 -3.25 0.53 -16.00
N ASP A 414 -3.42 1.81 -16.34
CA ASP A 414 -3.02 2.94 -15.47
C ASP A 414 -3.67 2.86 -14.09
N LEU A 415 -4.99 2.62 -14.05
CA LEU A 415 -5.72 2.41 -12.80
C LEU A 415 -5.23 1.18 -12.02
N TRP A 416 -4.95 0.06 -12.69
CA TRP A 416 -4.51 -1.19 -12.06
C TRP A 416 -3.07 -1.16 -11.55
N VAL A 417 -2.22 -0.31 -12.13
CA VAL A 417 -0.86 -0.07 -11.65
C VAL A 417 -0.89 0.85 -10.42
N ALA A 418 -1.91 1.69 -10.24
CA ALA A 418 -1.99 2.54 -9.05
C ALA A 418 -2.14 1.72 -7.74
N ARG A 419 -1.38 2.11 -6.71
CA ARG A 419 -1.35 1.44 -5.40
C ARG A 419 -2.73 1.22 -4.76
N PRO A 420 -3.66 2.21 -4.75
CA PRO A 420 -4.97 2.02 -4.14
C PRO A 420 -5.77 0.89 -4.79
N THR A 421 -5.84 0.87 -6.12
CA THR A 421 -6.57 -0.17 -6.86
C THR A 421 -5.91 -1.54 -6.68
N HIS A 422 -4.58 -1.59 -6.84
CA HIS A 422 -3.80 -2.82 -6.80
C HIS A 422 -3.84 -3.50 -5.43
N SER A 423 -3.77 -2.73 -4.36
CA SER A 423 -3.58 -3.25 -3.01
C SER A 423 -4.87 -3.33 -2.18
N ALA A 424 -5.98 -2.77 -2.65
CA ALA A 424 -7.22 -2.70 -1.86
C ALA A 424 -8.52 -3.00 -2.61
N ASP A 425 -8.69 -2.53 -3.85
CA ASP A 425 -9.99 -2.60 -4.53
C ASP A 425 -10.23 -3.94 -5.26
N GLN A 426 -9.17 -4.54 -5.81
CA GLN A 426 -9.27 -5.78 -6.61
C GLN A 426 -8.14 -6.73 -6.26
N SER A 427 -8.42 -8.03 -6.30
CA SER A 427 -7.37 -9.04 -6.18
C SER A 427 -6.49 -9.09 -7.44
N GLU A 428 -5.22 -9.47 -7.28
CA GLU A 428 -4.29 -9.69 -8.40
C GLU A 428 -4.87 -10.67 -9.44
N HIS A 429 -5.62 -11.67 -8.99
CA HIS A 429 -6.28 -12.63 -9.87
C HIS A 429 -7.39 -11.99 -10.73
N GLU A 430 -8.22 -11.12 -10.16
CA GLU A 430 -9.27 -10.40 -10.89
C GLU A 430 -8.68 -9.43 -11.91
N ILE A 431 -7.65 -8.67 -11.52
CA ILE A 431 -6.91 -7.77 -12.42
C ILE A 431 -6.34 -8.57 -13.58
N ARG A 432 -5.63 -9.68 -13.28
CA ARG A 432 -5.00 -10.53 -14.29
C ARG A 432 -6.04 -11.15 -15.23
N ALA A 433 -7.13 -11.71 -14.71
CA ALA A 433 -8.18 -12.30 -15.52
C ALA A 433 -8.85 -11.26 -16.43
N SER A 434 -9.11 -10.05 -15.92
CA SER A 434 -9.67 -8.97 -16.75
C SER A 434 -8.69 -8.50 -17.81
N LEU A 435 -7.40 -8.38 -17.50
CA LEU A 435 -6.36 -8.02 -18.46
C LEU A 435 -6.24 -9.06 -19.57
N GLU A 436 -6.19 -10.35 -19.23
CA GLU A 436 -6.08 -11.44 -20.21
C GLU A 436 -7.28 -11.47 -21.16
N ALA A 437 -8.49 -11.20 -20.67
CA ALA A 437 -9.69 -11.11 -21.51
C ALA A 437 -9.60 -9.95 -22.52
N ASP A 438 -9.18 -8.76 -22.06
CA ASP A 438 -9.01 -7.58 -22.93
C ASP A 438 -7.89 -7.80 -23.97
N LEU A 439 -6.75 -8.36 -23.55
CA LEU A 439 -5.63 -8.70 -24.43
C LEU A 439 -6.04 -9.72 -25.49
N GLN A 440 -6.71 -10.82 -25.10
CA GLN A 440 -7.17 -11.83 -26.06
C GLN A 440 -8.14 -11.23 -27.09
N SER A 441 -9.01 -10.31 -26.66
CA SER A 441 -9.92 -9.62 -27.58
C SER A 441 -9.18 -8.71 -28.55
N LEU A 442 -8.16 -7.98 -28.09
CA LEU A 442 -7.37 -7.08 -28.93
C LEU A 442 -6.44 -7.83 -29.88
N ASP A 443 -5.78 -8.88 -29.41
CA ASP A 443 -4.91 -9.75 -30.21
C ASP A 443 -5.66 -10.37 -31.39
N HIS A 444 -6.93 -10.70 -31.19
CA HIS A 444 -7.80 -11.19 -32.26
C HIS A 444 -7.98 -10.14 -33.36
N VAL A 445 -8.26 -8.91 -32.98
CA VAL A 445 -8.53 -7.79 -33.92
C VAL A 445 -7.25 -7.38 -34.63
N VAL A 446 -6.11 -7.38 -33.92
CA VAL A 446 -4.78 -7.15 -34.52
C VAL A 446 -4.50 -8.23 -35.57
N ALA A 447 -4.73 -9.50 -35.25
CA ALA A 447 -4.51 -10.59 -36.20
C ALA A 447 -5.43 -10.49 -37.44
N GLU A 448 -6.71 -10.15 -37.26
CA GLU A 448 -7.63 -9.91 -38.37
C GLU A 448 -7.15 -8.77 -39.28
N GLN A 449 -6.76 -7.64 -38.71
CA GLN A 449 -6.24 -6.50 -39.48
C GLN A 449 -4.98 -6.85 -40.26
N VAL A 450 -4.05 -7.59 -39.66
CA VAL A 450 -2.83 -8.05 -40.34
C VAL A 450 -3.17 -8.99 -41.50
N THR A 451 -4.15 -9.88 -41.33
CA THR A 451 -4.58 -10.78 -42.41
C THR A 451 -5.30 -10.06 -43.54
N GLU A 452 -6.19 -9.11 -43.22
CA GLU A 452 -6.93 -8.32 -44.21
C GLU A 452 -6.02 -7.37 -44.98
N ASN A 453 -5.10 -6.69 -44.27
CA ASN A 453 -4.13 -5.78 -44.84
C ASN A 453 -2.74 -5.95 -44.19
N PRO A 454 -1.89 -6.85 -44.71
CA PRO A 454 -0.54 -7.05 -44.21
C PRO A 454 0.40 -5.84 -44.34
N GLU A 455 0.01 -4.79 -45.07
CA GLU A 455 0.75 -3.53 -45.17
C GLU A 455 0.26 -2.49 -44.13
N THR A 456 -0.55 -2.91 -43.15
CA THR A 456 -0.93 -2.07 -42.00
C THR A 456 0.30 -1.53 -41.27
N GLU A 457 0.15 -0.36 -40.67
CA GLU A 457 1.16 0.33 -39.88
C GLU A 457 1.72 -0.54 -38.75
N LEU A 458 0.90 -1.45 -38.18
CA LEU A 458 1.35 -2.43 -37.20
C LEU A 458 2.50 -3.30 -37.69
N MET A 459 2.50 -3.69 -38.97
CA MET A 459 3.52 -4.55 -39.56
C MET A 459 4.82 -3.81 -39.87
N ASN A 460 4.80 -2.47 -39.84
CA ASN A 460 5.98 -1.63 -40.01
C ASN A 460 6.78 -1.43 -38.70
N TYR A 461 6.38 -2.08 -37.60
CA TYR A 461 7.04 -1.91 -36.30
C TYR A 461 8.57 -2.11 -36.30
N PRO A 462 9.19 -3.06 -37.07
CA PRO A 462 10.64 -3.28 -36.98
C PRO A 462 11.44 -2.13 -37.56
N ALA A 463 10.94 -1.51 -38.63
CA ALA A 463 11.54 -0.31 -39.22
C ALA A 463 11.26 0.91 -38.35
N HIS A 464 9.99 1.11 -37.99
CA HIS A 464 9.57 2.26 -37.19
C HIS A 464 10.33 2.40 -35.86
N PHE A 465 10.45 1.31 -35.09
CA PHE A 465 11.25 1.32 -33.87
C PHE A 465 12.75 1.23 -34.16
N GLY A 466 13.15 0.50 -35.21
CA GLY A 466 14.55 0.33 -35.60
C GLY A 466 15.26 1.63 -35.94
N ASP A 467 14.58 2.53 -36.68
CA ASP A 467 15.10 3.84 -37.07
C ASP A 467 15.28 4.80 -35.88
N ARG A 468 14.67 4.44 -34.73
CA ARG A 468 14.72 5.19 -33.46
C ARG A 468 15.47 4.43 -32.37
N SER A 469 16.33 3.50 -32.79
CA SER A 469 17.07 2.61 -31.90
C SER A 469 18.56 2.66 -32.19
N ARG A 470 19.37 2.21 -31.21
CA ARG A 470 20.79 1.89 -31.41
C ARG A 470 20.99 0.37 -31.42
N LEU A 471 22.01 -0.11 -32.10
CA LEU A 471 22.38 -1.52 -32.08
C LEU A 471 22.98 -1.90 -30.70
N ASP A 472 22.51 -2.98 -30.10
CA ASP A 472 23.16 -3.62 -28.95
C ASP A 472 24.47 -4.27 -29.42
N GLU A 473 25.56 -4.06 -28.68
CA GLU A 473 26.88 -4.59 -29.02
C GLU A 473 26.91 -6.13 -29.00
N ARG A 474 25.98 -6.76 -28.27
CA ARG A 474 25.87 -8.21 -28.23
C ARG A 474 25.17 -8.75 -29.48
N VAL A 475 25.94 -9.48 -30.28
CA VAL A 475 25.48 -10.23 -31.44
C VAL A 475 25.73 -11.72 -31.20
N ASP A 476 24.69 -12.54 -31.30
CA ASP A 476 24.80 -13.99 -31.17
C ASP A 476 24.74 -14.66 -32.56
N GLU A 477 25.56 -15.70 -32.77
CA GLU A 477 25.42 -16.58 -33.94
C GLU A 477 24.27 -17.58 -33.71
N VAL A 478 23.37 -17.68 -34.68
CA VAL A 478 22.23 -18.60 -34.67
C VAL A 478 22.09 -19.29 -36.03
N THR A 479 21.31 -20.36 -36.10
CA THR A 479 21.01 -21.03 -37.37
C THR A 479 19.68 -20.51 -37.93
N CYS A 480 19.71 -20.02 -39.17
CA CYS A 480 18.50 -19.67 -39.91
C CYS A 480 17.66 -20.92 -40.18
N HIS A 481 16.35 -20.78 -40.33
CA HIS A 481 15.47 -21.88 -40.75
C HIS A 481 15.76 -22.44 -42.16
N CYS A 482 16.69 -21.84 -42.92
CA CYS A 482 17.25 -22.39 -44.15
C CYS A 482 18.51 -23.25 -43.94
N GLY A 483 18.93 -23.47 -42.69
CA GLY A 483 20.10 -24.25 -42.30
C GLY A 483 21.45 -23.50 -42.35
N ARG A 484 21.46 -22.23 -42.73
CA ARG A 484 22.69 -21.41 -42.83
C ARG A 484 22.95 -20.58 -41.56
N PRO A 485 24.19 -20.15 -41.32
CA PRO A 485 24.50 -19.18 -40.28
C PRO A 485 23.68 -17.89 -40.43
N ALA A 486 23.27 -17.34 -39.30
CA ALA A 486 22.56 -16.09 -39.16
C ALA A 486 23.04 -15.37 -37.89
N GLN A 487 22.75 -14.08 -37.81
CA GLN A 487 23.08 -13.24 -36.66
C GLN A 487 21.80 -12.81 -35.96
N ARG A 488 21.76 -12.98 -34.64
CA ARG A 488 20.72 -12.45 -33.77
C ARG A 488 21.28 -11.25 -33.01
N PHE A 489 20.56 -10.14 -33.02
CA PHE A 489 20.93 -8.94 -32.28
C PHE A 489 19.69 -8.18 -31.83
N THR A 490 19.86 -7.25 -30.89
CA THR A 490 18.77 -6.38 -30.42
C THR A 490 19.03 -4.95 -30.86
N ARG A 491 18.00 -4.27 -31.36
CA ARG A 491 17.97 -2.82 -31.50
C ARG A 491 17.32 -2.25 -30.24
N ARG A 492 18.07 -1.46 -29.46
CA ARG A 492 17.63 -0.84 -28.20
C ARG A 492 16.97 0.51 -28.47
N GLY A 493 15.72 0.66 -28.04
CA GLY A 493 14.97 1.90 -28.18
C GLY A 493 15.70 3.07 -27.50
N LEU A 494 15.74 4.23 -28.16
CA LEU A 494 16.37 5.43 -27.60
C LEU A 494 15.42 6.25 -26.71
N LEU A 495 14.12 5.96 -26.75
CA LEU A 495 13.07 6.65 -25.99
C LEU A 495 12.15 5.62 -25.30
N PRO A 496 11.52 5.95 -24.15
CA PRO A 496 10.68 5.00 -23.41
C PRO A 496 9.48 4.41 -24.16
N HIS A 497 9.00 5.09 -25.21
CA HIS A 497 7.89 4.62 -26.06
C HIS A 497 8.36 3.92 -27.34
N VAL A 498 9.67 3.75 -27.53
CA VAL A 498 10.26 2.99 -28.64
C VAL A 498 10.64 1.62 -28.10
N LEU A 499 9.97 0.57 -28.59
CA LEU A 499 10.24 -0.79 -28.12
C LEU A 499 11.55 -1.32 -28.68
N ASP A 500 12.28 -2.05 -27.84
CA ASP A 500 13.38 -2.89 -28.30
C ASP A 500 12.87 -3.88 -29.37
N THR A 501 13.71 -4.15 -30.38
CA THR A 501 13.40 -5.11 -31.44
C THR A 501 14.52 -6.13 -31.55
N VAL A 502 14.18 -7.42 -31.39
CA VAL A 502 15.09 -8.54 -31.61
C VAL A 502 15.01 -8.95 -33.08
N CYS A 503 16.15 -8.94 -33.74
CA CYS A 503 16.29 -9.22 -35.17
C CYS A 503 17.11 -10.51 -35.37
N VAL A 504 16.73 -11.30 -36.35
CA VAL A 504 17.58 -12.38 -36.90
C VAL A 504 17.76 -12.14 -38.39
N VAL A 505 19.01 -12.06 -38.85
CA VAL A 505 19.35 -11.78 -40.24
C VAL A 505 20.25 -12.89 -40.79
N CYS A 506 19.93 -13.38 -41.98
CA CYS A 506 20.72 -14.37 -42.70
C CYS A 506 21.17 -13.80 -44.04
N LEU A 507 22.44 -13.97 -44.40
CA LEU A 507 22.98 -13.47 -45.68
C LEU A 507 22.27 -14.05 -46.92
N ARG A 508 21.62 -15.23 -46.81
CA ARG A 508 20.79 -15.80 -47.90
C ARG A 508 19.35 -15.32 -47.85
N CYS A 509 18.73 -15.30 -46.68
CA CYS A 509 17.29 -15.08 -46.54
C CYS A 509 16.91 -13.63 -46.23
N GLY A 510 17.90 -12.76 -46.00
CA GLY A 510 17.68 -11.39 -45.54
C GLY A 510 17.15 -11.35 -44.11
N ASP A 511 16.13 -10.55 -43.89
CA ASP A 511 15.43 -10.42 -42.61
C ASP A 511 14.60 -11.68 -42.31
N VAL A 512 15.10 -12.52 -41.42
CA VAL A 512 14.52 -13.84 -41.13
C VAL A 512 13.39 -13.72 -40.12
N THR A 513 13.63 -13.05 -39.00
CA THR A 513 12.60 -12.82 -37.97
C THR A 513 12.76 -11.47 -37.32
N PHE A 514 11.64 -10.83 -37.02
CA PHE A 514 11.57 -9.67 -36.14
C PHE A 514 10.59 -9.96 -35.02
N ARG A 515 10.87 -9.44 -33.83
CA ARG A 515 9.96 -9.49 -32.69
C ARG A 515 10.36 -8.46 -31.63
N VAL A 516 9.42 -8.05 -30.78
CA VAL A 516 9.76 -7.29 -29.56
C VAL A 516 10.10 -8.27 -28.42
N PRO A 517 10.82 -7.88 -27.35
CA PRO A 517 10.99 -8.73 -26.18
C PRO A 517 9.66 -9.27 -25.61
N ASP A 518 9.73 -10.46 -25.03
CA ASP A 518 8.59 -11.16 -24.41
C ASP A 518 7.38 -11.37 -25.35
N SER A 519 7.65 -11.44 -26.65
CA SER A 519 6.67 -11.83 -27.68
C SER A 519 6.99 -13.22 -28.24
N PRO A 520 6.04 -13.85 -28.95
CA PRO A 520 6.24 -15.19 -29.47
C PRO A 520 7.48 -15.30 -30.39
N GLN A 521 8.16 -16.43 -30.32
CA GLN A 521 9.23 -16.81 -31.22
C GLN A 521 8.65 -17.62 -32.37
N LEU A 522 9.08 -17.30 -33.59
CA LEU A 522 8.63 -17.95 -34.81
C LEU A 522 9.81 -18.44 -35.63
N LEU A 523 9.68 -19.64 -36.17
CA LEU A 523 10.46 -20.10 -37.31
C LEU A 523 9.50 -20.60 -38.40
N ALA A 524 9.90 -20.48 -39.66
CA ALA A 524 9.08 -20.87 -40.79
C ALA A 524 9.82 -21.83 -41.72
N PHE A 525 9.22 -22.99 -41.97
CA PHE A 525 9.76 -24.04 -42.81
C PHE A 525 8.87 -24.30 -44.01
N ALA A 526 9.47 -24.37 -45.19
CA ALA A 526 8.77 -24.69 -46.43
C ALA A 526 9.77 -25.27 -47.44
N PRO A 527 9.33 -26.02 -48.46
CA PRO A 527 10.16 -26.32 -49.63
C PRO A 527 10.73 -25.05 -50.28
N ASP A 528 11.88 -25.16 -50.92
CA ASP A 528 12.50 -24.03 -51.64
C ASP A 528 11.75 -23.71 -52.94
N GLU A 529 10.96 -24.65 -53.48
CA GLU A 529 10.24 -24.51 -54.76
C GLU A 529 8.82 -25.11 -54.71
N VAL A 530 7.92 -24.56 -55.53
CA VAL A 530 6.56 -25.09 -55.79
C VAL A 530 6.21 -24.90 -57.28
N PRO A 531 5.64 -25.89 -57.96
CA PRO A 531 5.18 -25.70 -59.34
C PRO A 531 4.03 -24.67 -59.43
N ALA A 532 3.93 -23.94 -60.55
CA ALA A 532 2.75 -23.13 -60.86
C ALA A 532 1.48 -24.00 -60.84
N GLY A 533 0.40 -23.50 -60.23
CA GLY A 533 -0.81 -24.29 -59.92
C GLY A 533 -0.68 -25.23 -58.71
N GLY A 534 0.48 -25.27 -58.05
CA GLY A 534 0.80 -26.19 -56.96
C GLY A 534 0.40 -25.68 -55.57
N VAL A 535 0.79 -26.44 -54.55
CA VAL A 535 0.57 -26.11 -53.14
C VAL A 535 1.90 -26.10 -52.39
N LEU A 536 2.22 -24.98 -51.76
CA LEU A 536 3.35 -24.86 -50.85
C LEU A 536 2.88 -25.19 -49.42
N GLU A 537 3.41 -26.26 -48.86
CA GLU A 537 3.20 -26.65 -47.47
C GLU A 537 4.19 -25.89 -46.57
N VAL A 538 3.65 -25.09 -45.64
CA VAL A 538 4.42 -24.26 -44.71
C VAL A 538 4.19 -24.75 -43.29
N ARG A 539 5.27 -25.02 -42.56
CA ARG A 539 5.26 -25.36 -41.14
C ARG A 539 5.84 -24.21 -40.33
N ALA A 540 5.03 -23.60 -39.48
CA ALA A 540 5.45 -22.59 -38.52
C ALA A 540 5.75 -23.28 -37.18
N GLU A 541 6.97 -23.09 -36.66
CA GLU A 541 7.31 -23.44 -35.28
C GLU A 541 7.11 -22.22 -34.39
N LEU A 542 6.37 -22.41 -33.30
CA LEU A 542 6.00 -21.36 -32.35
C LEU A 542 6.45 -21.72 -30.94
N THR A 543 7.13 -20.80 -30.28
CA THR A 543 7.32 -20.81 -28.82
C THR A 543 6.80 -19.51 -28.24
N ALA A 544 5.82 -19.57 -27.35
CA ALA A 544 5.22 -18.37 -26.77
C ALA A 544 6.12 -17.79 -25.65
N ALA A 545 5.99 -16.51 -25.34
CA ALA A 545 6.68 -15.93 -24.19
C ALA A 545 6.04 -16.34 -22.85
N ARG A 546 4.74 -16.66 -22.88
CA ARG A 546 3.99 -17.18 -21.75
C ARG A 546 2.91 -18.17 -22.20
N PRO A 547 2.40 -19.03 -21.30
CA PRO A 547 1.21 -19.83 -21.57
C PRO A 547 0.00 -18.94 -21.88
N GLY A 548 -0.75 -19.29 -22.93
CA GLY A 548 -1.94 -18.53 -23.32
C GLY A 548 -2.33 -18.70 -24.79
N PRO A 549 -3.41 -18.05 -25.23
CA PRO A 549 -3.78 -18.04 -26.64
C PRO A 549 -2.76 -17.22 -27.46
N VAL A 550 -2.34 -17.76 -28.61
CA VAL A 550 -1.57 -17.04 -29.62
C VAL A 550 -2.35 -17.10 -30.93
N ARG A 551 -2.46 -15.97 -31.63
CA ARG A 551 -3.03 -15.91 -32.98
C ARG A 551 -1.89 -15.97 -33.98
N LEU A 552 -1.95 -16.89 -34.94
CA LEU A 552 -0.95 -17.03 -36.00
C LEU A 552 -1.62 -16.91 -37.34
N GLY A 553 -0.94 -16.31 -38.30
CA GLY A 553 -1.39 -16.28 -39.69
C GLY A 553 -0.21 -16.30 -40.64
N LEU A 554 -0.53 -16.45 -41.92
CA LEU A 554 0.43 -16.37 -43.01
C LEU A 554 -0.13 -15.44 -44.08
N PHE A 555 0.72 -14.59 -44.64
CA PHE A 555 0.38 -13.82 -45.83
C PHE A 555 1.51 -13.85 -46.85
N VAL A 556 1.15 -13.54 -48.09
CA VAL A 556 2.06 -13.34 -49.21
C VAL A 556 2.09 -11.86 -49.62
N PRO A 557 3.10 -11.42 -50.39
CA PRO A 557 3.22 -10.05 -50.88
C PRO A 557 2.00 -9.64 -51.69
N THR A 558 1.65 -8.36 -51.66
CA THR A 558 0.44 -7.82 -52.30
C THR A 558 0.30 -8.24 -53.77
N TYR A 559 1.40 -8.21 -54.52
CA TYR A 559 1.45 -8.61 -55.94
C TYR A 559 1.26 -10.11 -56.20
N LEU A 560 1.17 -10.95 -55.15
CA LEU A 560 0.95 -12.40 -55.25
C LEU A 560 -0.43 -12.82 -54.69
N ARG A 561 -1.17 -11.91 -54.04
CA ARG A 561 -2.41 -12.25 -53.32
C ARG A 561 -3.55 -12.68 -54.24
N GLU A 562 -3.69 -12.05 -55.41
CA GLU A 562 -4.76 -12.39 -56.36
C GLU A 562 -4.57 -13.79 -56.97
N ASP A 563 -3.33 -14.27 -57.03
CA ASP A 563 -2.95 -15.57 -57.57
C ASP A 563 -2.83 -16.66 -56.50
N THR A 564 -3.16 -16.37 -55.24
CA THR A 564 -2.96 -17.32 -54.14
C THR A 564 -4.11 -17.40 -53.15
N VAL A 565 -4.25 -18.57 -52.52
CA VAL A 565 -5.15 -18.80 -51.39
C VAL A 565 -4.35 -19.38 -50.24
N VAL A 566 -4.39 -18.71 -49.08
CA VAL A 566 -3.76 -19.19 -47.83
C VAL A 566 -4.78 -19.87 -46.95
N GLU A 567 -4.50 -21.12 -46.57
CA GLU A 567 -5.38 -21.92 -45.72
C GLU A 567 -4.61 -22.54 -44.54
N PRO A 568 -5.07 -22.34 -43.29
CA PRO A 568 -6.04 -21.32 -42.85
C PRO A 568 -5.43 -19.90 -42.85
N ALA A 569 -6.27 -18.87 -43.00
CA ALA A 569 -5.80 -17.49 -42.96
C ALA A 569 -5.26 -17.08 -41.56
N ILE A 570 -5.96 -17.49 -40.50
CA ILE A 570 -5.57 -17.31 -39.09
C ILE A 570 -5.90 -18.58 -38.30
N VAL A 571 -5.03 -18.95 -37.35
CA VAL A 571 -5.23 -20.02 -36.37
C VAL A 571 -5.07 -19.45 -34.96
N LYS A 572 -5.92 -19.92 -34.03
CA LYS A 572 -5.70 -19.76 -32.59
C LYS A 572 -5.07 -21.02 -32.04
N VAL A 573 -3.90 -20.91 -31.41
CA VAL A 573 -3.26 -22.03 -30.70
C VAL A 573 -3.04 -21.68 -29.24
N LYS A 574 -2.89 -22.72 -28.40
CA LYS A 574 -2.45 -22.55 -27.02
C LYS A 574 -0.92 -22.60 -26.97
N GLY A 575 -0.30 -21.44 -26.82
CA GLY A 575 1.12 -21.25 -26.65
C GLY A 575 1.62 -21.73 -25.28
N SER A 576 2.93 -21.97 -25.23
CA SER A 576 3.68 -22.42 -24.05
C SER A 576 5.08 -21.81 -24.13
N ASP A 577 5.62 -21.44 -22.97
CA ASP A 577 7.00 -20.97 -22.77
C ASP A 577 8.01 -22.13 -22.72
N ARG A 578 7.53 -23.37 -22.57
CA ARG A 578 8.37 -24.57 -22.40
C ARG A 578 8.41 -25.50 -23.60
N THR A 579 7.43 -25.41 -24.49
CA THR A 579 7.26 -26.37 -25.59
C THR A 579 7.00 -25.65 -26.90
N THR A 580 7.79 -25.99 -27.92
CA THR A 580 7.54 -25.58 -29.30
C THR A 580 6.27 -26.26 -29.84
N ARG A 581 5.50 -25.53 -30.64
CA ARG A 581 4.29 -26.00 -31.31
C ARG A 581 4.40 -25.80 -32.80
N ASP A 582 4.04 -26.83 -33.55
CA ASP A 582 3.98 -26.77 -35.00
C ASP A 582 2.57 -26.42 -35.47
N VAL A 583 2.49 -25.49 -36.43
CA VAL A 583 1.26 -25.08 -37.10
C VAL A 583 1.48 -25.16 -38.61
N ALA A 584 0.59 -25.85 -39.31
CA ALA A 584 0.67 -26.00 -40.76
C ALA A 584 -0.22 -24.96 -41.47
N PHE A 585 0.31 -24.42 -42.57
CA PHE A 585 -0.37 -23.55 -43.51
C PHE A 585 -0.15 -24.09 -44.93
N ARG A 586 -1.12 -23.86 -45.80
CA ARG A 586 -1.06 -24.17 -47.22
C ARG A 586 -1.21 -22.90 -48.02
N VAL A 587 -0.31 -22.69 -48.98
CA VAL A 587 -0.46 -21.62 -49.98
C VAL A 587 -0.72 -22.30 -51.31
N ARG A 588 -1.95 -22.17 -51.82
CA ARG A 588 -2.30 -22.65 -53.17
C ARG A 588 -2.02 -21.56 -54.18
N PHE A 589 -1.38 -21.90 -55.28
CA PHE A 589 -1.06 -20.99 -56.37
C PHE A 589 -1.98 -21.27 -57.55
N ALA A 590 -2.38 -20.22 -58.26
CA ALA A 590 -3.10 -20.35 -59.51
C ALA A 590 -2.17 -20.86 -60.62
N GLU A 591 -2.73 -21.42 -61.70
CA GLU A 591 -1.92 -21.99 -62.79
C GLU A 591 -1.10 -20.92 -63.54
N GLN A 592 -1.62 -19.68 -63.58
CA GLN A 592 -0.99 -18.54 -64.22
C GLN A 592 0.05 -17.82 -63.36
N THR A 593 0.28 -18.23 -62.10
CA THR A 593 1.25 -17.56 -61.24
C THR A 593 2.62 -17.54 -61.92
N ALA A 594 3.18 -16.34 -62.10
CA ALA A 594 4.43 -16.15 -62.80
C ALA A 594 5.59 -16.89 -62.11
N PRO A 595 6.39 -17.71 -62.83
CA PRO A 595 7.57 -18.34 -62.26
C PRO A 595 8.66 -17.33 -61.91
N GLN A 596 8.95 -17.19 -60.61
CA GLN A 596 10.02 -16.35 -60.06
C GLN A 596 10.19 -16.65 -58.56
N ALA A 597 11.14 -15.96 -57.91
CA ALA A 597 11.28 -15.99 -56.47
C ALA A 597 10.25 -15.07 -55.78
N TYR A 598 9.61 -15.61 -54.76
CA TYR A 598 8.68 -14.92 -53.87
C TYR A 598 9.14 -15.05 -52.42
N TYR A 599 8.33 -14.52 -51.51
CA TYR A 599 8.44 -14.79 -50.08
C TYR A 599 7.05 -14.93 -49.47
N PHE A 600 6.98 -15.50 -48.29
CA PHE A 600 5.81 -15.42 -47.41
C PHE A 600 6.25 -14.96 -46.04
N THR A 601 5.31 -14.46 -45.25
CA THR A 601 5.54 -14.06 -43.86
C THR A 601 4.54 -14.76 -42.96
N VAL A 602 5.05 -15.51 -42.00
CA VAL A 602 4.27 -15.99 -40.85
C VAL A 602 4.31 -14.90 -39.79
N PHE A 603 3.17 -14.61 -39.18
CA PHE A 603 3.10 -13.71 -38.05
C PHE A 603 2.42 -14.38 -36.85
N ALA A 604 2.72 -13.87 -35.66
CA ALA A 604 2.08 -14.25 -34.41
C ALA A 604 1.75 -13.02 -33.59
N VAL A 605 0.59 -13.05 -32.94
CA VAL A 605 0.11 -12.01 -32.04
C VAL A 605 -0.18 -12.61 -30.68
N GLN A 606 0.44 -12.03 -29.65
CA GLN A 606 0.16 -12.32 -28.24
C GLN A 606 0.47 -11.08 -27.40
N ASP A 607 -0.46 -10.69 -26.54
CA ASP A 607 -0.34 -9.59 -25.59
C ASP A 607 0.04 -8.26 -26.28
N LEU A 608 -0.63 -7.94 -27.39
CA LEU A 608 -0.42 -6.77 -28.26
C LEU A 608 0.92 -6.72 -29.00
N ALA A 609 1.78 -7.72 -28.85
CA ALA A 609 3.01 -7.82 -29.62
C ALA A 609 2.82 -8.63 -30.90
N VAL A 610 3.47 -8.16 -31.96
CA VAL A 610 3.57 -8.87 -33.24
C VAL A 610 4.98 -9.41 -33.40
N SER A 611 5.07 -10.67 -33.80
CA SER A 611 6.31 -11.32 -34.23
C SER A 611 6.16 -11.78 -35.67
N THR A 612 7.24 -11.76 -36.43
CA THR A 612 7.24 -12.17 -37.84
C THR A 612 8.39 -13.11 -38.16
N ALA A 613 8.14 -14.03 -39.08
CA ALA A 613 9.15 -14.88 -39.70
C ALA A 613 8.93 -14.91 -41.22
N ARG A 614 9.93 -14.46 -41.97
CA ARG A 614 9.88 -14.35 -43.43
C ARG A 614 10.74 -15.43 -44.08
N ARG A 615 10.24 -16.05 -45.15
CA ARG A 615 10.99 -17.04 -45.93
C ARG A 615 10.77 -16.87 -47.42
N HIS A 616 11.85 -17.01 -48.18
CA HIS A 616 11.84 -17.03 -49.64
C HIS A 616 11.57 -18.43 -50.20
N PHE A 617 10.89 -18.49 -51.34
CA PHE A 617 10.63 -19.70 -52.13
C PHE A 617 10.52 -19.34 -53.63
N GLY A 618 10.67 -20.32 -54.52
CA GLY A 618 10.47 -20.14 -55.96
C GLY A 618 9.16 -20.77 -56.44
N VAL A 619 8.40 -20.04 -57.27
CA VAL A 619 7.42 -20.68 -58.15
C VAL A 619 8.14 -21.09 -59.43
N VAL A 620 8.07 -22.37 -59.78
CA VAL A 620 8.74 -22.92 -60.97
C VAL A 620 7.71 -23.29 -62.04
N PRO A 621 8.09 -23.32 -63.34
CA PRO A 621 7.20 -23.77 -64.39
C PRO A 621 6.67 -25.17 -64.10
N ARG A 622 5.41 -25.43 -64.46
CA ARG A 622 4.80 -26.75 -64.34
C ARG A 622 5.61 -27.74 -65.18
N GLN A 623 6.15 -28.78 -64.57
CA GLN A 623 6.76 -29.88 -65.33
C GLN A 623 5.63 -30.58 -66.10
N GLY A 624 5.77 -30.63 -67.43
CA GLY A 624 4.78 -31.19 -68.35
C GLY A 624 4.58 -32.69 -68.23
#